data_AF-A0A3N6NGS8-F1
#
_entry.id   AF-A0A3N6NGS8-F1
#
_cell.length_a   1.000
_cell.length_b   1.000
_cell.length_c   1.000
_cell.angle_alpha   90.00
_cell.angle_beta   90.00
_cell.angle_gamma   90.00
#
_symmetry.space_group_name_H-M   'P 1'
#
loop_
_entity.id
_entity.type
_entity.pdbx_description
1 polymer ?
#
loop_
_entity_poly.entity_id
_entity_poly.type
_entity_poly.pdbx_seq_one_letter_code
_entity_poly.pdbx_strand_id
1 'polypeptide(L)'
;MTSDDDIVVAIQVHLRAVEILEADLQARARDRARATTASDDEPVYITPKQATAICGRSESQVRRDCELNPIDSGGFGLKGGGRWLVERVRYTEMRGNARFRR
;
A
#
# COMPACT_ATOMS: atom_id res chain seq x y z
N MET A 1 14.89 44.46 -34.86
CA MET A 1 13.84 44.87 -33.92
C MET A 1 12.84 43.74 -33.89
N THR A 2 12.73 43.02 -32.76
CA THR A 2 11.62 42.09 -32.53
C THR A 2 10.35 42.93 -32.42
N SER A 3 9.33 42.62 -33.21
CA SER A 3 8.08 43.39 -33.20
C SER A 3 7.32 43.08 -31.92
N ASP A 4 6.55 44.04 -31.41
CA ASP A 4 5.68 43.82 -30.24
C ASP A 4 4.70 42.65 -30.47
N ASP A 5 4.30 42.40 -31.73
CA ASP A 5 3.51 41.23 -32.13
C ASP A 5 4.22 39.88 -31.87
N ASP A 6 5.54 39.80 -32.08
CA ASP A 6 6.31 38.58 -31.83
C ASP A 6 6.36 38.25 -30.33
N ILE A 7 6.34 39.28 -29.48
CA ILE A 7 6.34 39.15 -28.01
C ILE A 7 4.96 38.64 -27.55
N VAL A 8 3.87 39.18 -28.10
CA VAL A 8 2.50 38.75 -27.75
C VAL A 8 2.28 37.29 -28.15
N VAL A 9 2.73 36.87 -29.34
CA VAL A 9 2.64 35.48 -29.78
C VAL A 9 3.46 34.55 -28.87
N ALA A 10 4.69 34.95 -28.51
CA ALA A 10 5.54 34.15 -27.62
C ALA A 10 4.92 33.95 -26.22
N ILE A 11 4.27 34.98 -25.67
CA ILE A 11 3.57 34.91 -24.38
C ILE A 11 2.35 33.99 -24.48
N GLN A 12 1.53 34.10 -25.53
CA GLN A 12 0.35 33.24 -25.72
C GLN A 12 0.74 31.76 -25.86
N VAL A 13 1.81 31.46 -26.59
CA VAL A 13 2.33 30.09 -26.73
C VAL A 13 2.82 29.56 -25.38
N HIS A 14 3.53 30.37 -24.59
CA HIS A 14 3.98 29.96 -23.25
C HIS A 14 2.81 29.69 -22.30
N LEU A 15 1.79 30.56 -22.26
CA LEU A 15 0.62 30.36 -21.40
C LEU A 15 -0.12 29.07 -21.74
N ARG A 16 -0.32 28.78 -23.03
CA ARG A 16 -0.97 27.54 -23.46
C ARG A 16 -0.14 26.28 -23.14
N ALA A 17 1.19 26.38 -23.22
CA ALA A 17 2.08 25.28 -22.84
C ALA A 17 2.00 24.98 -21.33
N VAL A 18 1.86 26.01 -20.49
CA VAL A 18 1.68 25.86 -19.04
C VAL A 18 0.34 25.18 -18.73
N GLU A 19 -0.76 25.59 -19.36
CA GLU A 19 -2.08 24.96 -19.16
C GLU A 19 -2.08 23.47 -19.50
N ILE A 20 -1.41 23.08 -20.59
CA ILE A 20 -1.29 21.68 -21.00
C ILE A 20 -0.44 20.89 -19.98
N LEU A 21 0.65 21.48 -19.49
CA LEU A 21 1.51 20.84 -18.51
C LEU A 21 0.80 20.65 -17.16
N GLU A 22 0.01 21.63 -16.72
CA GLU A 22 -0.79 21.52 -15.49
C GLU A 22 -1.88 20.45 -15.61
N ALA A 23 -2.53 20.34 -16.77
CA ALA A 23 -3.51 19.29 -17.03
C ALA A 23 -2.87 17.88 -17.02
N ASP A 24 -1.68 17.71 -17.62
CA ASP A 24 -0.93 16.45 -17.58
C ASP A 24 -0.48 16.10 -16.15
N LEU A 25 -0.01 17.08 -15.37
CA LEU A 25 0.36 16.87 -13.97
C LEU A 25 -0.84 16.47 -13.11
N GLN A 26 -2.01 17.08 -13.31
CA GLN A 26 -3.24 16.69 -12.61
C GLN A 26 -3.74 15.30 -13.04
N ALA A 27 -3.64 14.97 -14.33
CA ALA A 27 -3.98 13.64 -14.83
C ALA A 27 -3.09 12.56 -14.21
N ARG A 28 -1.77 12.77 -14.18
CA ARG A 28 -0.82 11.86 -13.53
C ARG A 28 -1.01 11.77 -12.02
N ALA A 29 -1.37 12.87 -11.36
CA ALA A 29 -1.70 12.86 -9.94
C ALA A 29 -2.97 12.03 -9.66
N ARG A 30 -3.99 12.14 -10.51
CA ARG A 30 -5.20 11.30 -10.45
C ARG A 30 -4.90 9.83 -10.73
N ASP A 31 -4.08 9.53 -11.74
CA ASP A 31 -3.68 8.16 -12.05
C ASP A 31 -2.87 7.54 -10.92
N ARG A 32 -1.96 8.30 -10.30
CA ARG A 32 -1.23 7.87 -9.10
C ARG A 32 -2.18 7.63 -7.93
N ALA A 33 -3.11 8.54 -7.66
CA ALA A 33 -4.10 8.39 -6.58
C ALA A 33 -5.04 7.18 -6.81
N ARG A 34 -5.39 6.90 -8.07
CA ARG A 34 -6.19 5.74 -8.47
C ARG A 34 -5.41 4.43 -8.37
N ALA A 35 -4.12 4.43 -8.71
CA ALA A 35 -3.24 3.28 -8.56
C ALA A 35 -3.00 2.94 -7.08
N THR A 36 -2.90 3.95 -6.19
CA THR A 36 -2.80 3.72 -4.74
C THR A 36 -4.10 3.20 -4.12
N THR A 37 -5.27 3.55 -4.65
CA THR A 37 -6.57 3.08 -4.12
C THR A 37 -6.98 1.69 -4.63
N ALA A 38 -6.34 1.18 -5.69
CA ALA A 38 -6.63 -0.13 -6.25
C ALA A 38 -5.85 -1.29 -5.59
N SER A 39 -4.95 -1.02 -4.64
CA SER A 39 -4.06 -2.03 -4.06
C SER A 39 -4.26 -2.30 -2.56
N ASP A 40 -5.31 -1.75 -1.95
CA ASP A 40 -5.57 -1.85 -0.50
C ASP A 40 -6.43 -3.05 -0.08
N ASP A 41 -6.99 -3.84 -1.01
CA ASP A 41 -7.95 -4.91 -0.70
C ASP A 41 -7.42 -6.35 -0.82
N GLU A 42 -6.18 -6.57 -1.27
CA GLU A 42 -5.63 -7.94 -1.30
C GLU A 42 -5.00 -8.33 0.05
N PRO A 43 -5.48 -9.42 0.69
CA PRO A 43 -4.90 -9.90 1.93
C PRO A 43 -3.43 -10.29 1.71
N VAL A 44 -2.52 -9.60 2.43
CA VAL A 44 -1.08 -9.88 2.35
C VAL A 44 -0.74 -11.05 3.27
N TYR A 45 -0.39 -12.18 2.66
CA TYR A 45 0.04 -13.38 3.38
C TYR A 45 1.56 -13.42 3.55
N ILE A 46 2.02 -13.62 4.78
CA ILE A 46 3.42 -13.75 5.14
C ILE A 46 3.68 -15.10 5.84
N THR A 47 4.93 -15.53 5.87
CA THR A 47 5.30 -16.75 6.59
C THR A 47 5.33 -16.52 8.11
N PRO A 48 5.17 -17.57 8.93
CA PRO A 48 5.36 -17.49 10.38
C PRO A 48 6.71 -16.87 10.77
N LYS A 49 7.76 -17.13 9.97
CA LYS A 49 9.09 -16.55 10.16
C LYS A 49 9.08 -15.03 10.02
N GLN A 50 8.40 -14.50 8.99
CA GLN A 50 8.27 -13.05 8.80
C GLN A 50 7.40 -12.40 9.88
N ALA A 51 6.35 -13.08 10.33
CA ALA A 51 5.46 -12.59 11.38
C ALA A 51 6.13 -12.48 12.77
N THR A 52 7.27 -13.14 12.99
CA THR A 52 8.05 -12.99 14.24
C THR A 52 8.46 -11.53 14.50
N ALA A 53 8.74 -10.76 13.45
CA ALA A 53 9.15 -9.36 13.55
C ALA A 53 8.03 -8.43 14.07
N ILE A 54 6.76 -8.83 13.95
CA ILE A 54 5.61 -8.01 14.33
C ILE A 54 5.45 -7.97 15.85
N CYS A 55 5.57 -9.12 16.51
CA CYS A 55 5.26 -9.27 17.93
C CYS A 55 6.41 -9.83 18.78
N GLY A 56 7.58 -10.11 18.19
CA GLY A 56 8.73 -10.68 18.89
C GLY A 56 8.56 -12.12 19.37
N ARG A 57 7.58 -12.85 18.82
CA ARG A 57 7.33 -14.27 19.15
C ARG A 57 8.20 -15.17 18.29
N SER A 58 8.52 -16.37 18.80
CA SER A 58 9.24 -17.37 18.00
C SER A 58 8.36 -17.93 16.89
N GLU A 59 8.97 -18.41 15.81
CA GLU A 59 8.24 -18.97 14.67
C GLU A 59 7.28 -20.10 15.09
N SER A 60 7.70 -20.97 16.02
CA SER A 60 6.85 -22.06 16.56
C SER A 60 5.68 -21.54 17.38
N GLN A 61 5.79 -20.38 18.04
CA GLN A 61 4.65 -19.73 18.70
C GLN A 61 3.68 -19.17 17.66
N VAL A 62 4.19 -18.48 16.62
CA VAL A 62 3.37 -17.95 15.53
C VAL A 62 2.62 -19.07 14.79
N ARG A 63 3.27 -20.22 14.57
CA ARG A 63 2.64 -21.38 13.94
C ARG A 63 1.47 -21.92 14.78
N ARG A 64 1.67 -22.05 16.10
CA ARG A 64 0.59 -22.43 17.03
C ARG A 64 -0.54 -21.39 17.05
N ASP A 65 -0.21 -20.11 16.99
CA ASP A 65 -1.20 -19.04 16.88
C ASP A 65 -2.05 -19.18 15.61
N CYS A 66 -1.47 -19.57 14.48
CA CYS A 66 -2.19 -19.84 13.23
C CYS A 66 -3.12 -21.05 13.36
N GLU A 67 -2.65 -22.12 13.99
CA GLU A 67 -3.43 -23.33 14.24
C GLU A 67 -4.66 -23.06 15.12
N LEU A 68 -4.50 -22.18 16.11
CA LEU A 68 -5.59 -21.77 17.02
C LEU A 68 -6.54 -20.74 16.41
N ASN A 69 -6.13 -20.00 15.37
CA ASN A 69 -6.89 -18.91 14.77
C ASN A 69 -6.92 -19.04 13.24
N PRO A 70 -7.54 -20.09 12.68
CA PRO A 70 -7.64 -20.25 11.24
C PRO A 70 -8.55 -19.17 10.61
N ILE A 71 -8.27 -18.80 9.36
CA ILE A 71 -9.04 -17.81 8.61
C ILE A 71 -10.51 -18.16 8.49
N ASP A 72 -10.84 -19.44 8.33
CA ASP A 72 -12.21 -19.94 8.21
C ASP A 72 -13.05 -19.67 9.47
N SER A 73 -12.38 -19.50 10.62
CA SER A 73 -13.00 -19.13 11.90
C SER A 73 -12.91 -17.62 12.20
N GLY A 74 -12.59 -16.80 11.20
CA GLY A 74 -12.38 -15.35 11.35
C GLY A 74 -10.99 -14.97 11.89
N GLY A 75 -10.06 -15.92 11.97
CA GLY A 75 -8.67 -15.67 12.38
C GLY A 75 -7.77 -15.15 11.26
N PHE A 76 -6.46 -15.40 11.40
CA PHE A 76 -5.40 -14.95 10.49
C PHE A 76 -4.56 -16.09 9.90
N GLY A 77 -4.71 -17.32 10.41
CA GLY A 77 -3.94 -18.48 9.98
C GLY A 77 -4.52 -19.11 8.72
N LEU A 78 -3.71 -19.25 7.67
CA LEU A 78 -4.09 -19.95 6.44
C LEU A 78 -3.18 -21.17 6.24
N LYS A 79 -3.77 -22.36 6.04
CA LYS A 79 -3.01 -23.57 5.72
C LYS A 79 -3.08 -23.85 4.21
N GLY A 80 -1.96 -23.71 3.50
CA GLY A 80 -1.87 -23.92 2.06
C GLY A 80 -0.59 -24.67 1.68
N GLY A 81 -0.69 -25.68 0.81
CA GLY A 81 0.47 -26.43 0.30
C GLY A 81 1.32 -27.08 1.40
N GLY A 82 0.70 -27.51 2.50
CA GLY A 82 1.39 -28.09 3.66
C GLY A 82 2.13 -27.08 4.56
N ARG A 83 1.97 -25.78 4.32
CA ARG A 83 2.59 -24.70 5.09
C ARG A 83 1.54 -23.79 5.70
N TRP A 84 1.89 -23.17 6.83
CA TRP A 84 1.10 -22.11 7.43
C TRP A 84 1.53 -20.75 6.87
N LEU A 85 0.54 -19.92 6.59
CA LEU A 85 0.66 -18.52 6.22
C LEU A 85 -0.13 -17.68 7.23
N VAL A 86 0.30 -16.43 7.38
CA VAL A 86 -0.26 -15.45 8.31
C VAL A 86 -0.79 -14.29 7.49
N GLU A 87 -2.06 -13.97 7.62
CA GLU A 87 -2.61 -12.74 7.06
C GLU A 87 -2.11 -11.57 7.92
N ARG A 88 -1.28 -10.71 7.30
CA ARG A 88 -0.45 -9.73 8.01
C ARG A 88 -1.29 -8.70 8.76
N VAL A 89 -2.39 -8.23 8.18
CA VAL A 89 -3.20 -7.15 8.75
C VAL A 89 -3.92 -7.67 10.00
N ARG A 90 -4.73 -8.73 9.91
CA ARG A 90 -5.41 -9.28 11.11
C ARG A 90 -4.44 -9.74 12.17
N TYR A 91 -3.31 -10.33 11.79
CA TYR A 91 -2.30 -10.73 12.77
C TYR A 91 -1.72 -9.51 13.52
N THR A 92 -1.47 -8.42 12.81
CA THR A 92 -1.02 -7.16 13.41
C THR A 92 -2.10 -6.54 14.29
N GLU A 93 -3.37 -6.58 13.89
CA GLU A 93 -4.49 -6.08 14.70
C GLU A 93 -4.68 -6.89 15.99
N MET A 94 -4.64 -8.23 15.87
CA MET A 94 -4.86 -9.15 17.01
C MET A 94 -3.64 -9.27 17.94
N ARG A 95 -2.41 -9.13 17.43
CA ARG A 95 -1.16 -9.39 18.19
C ARG A 95 -0.17 -8.21 18.22
N GLY A 96 -0.18 -7.33 17.22
CA GLY A 96 0.74 -6.19 17.10
C GLY A 96 0.47 -5.04 18.08
N ASN A 97 -0.70 -5.00 18.72
CA ASN A 97 -1.08 -3.96 19.69
C ASN A 97 -0.40 -4.05 21.07
N ALA A 98 0.52 -5.00 21.29
CA ALA A 98 1.22 -5.13 22.57
C ALA A 98 2.25 -4.01 22.84
N ARG A 99 2.74 -3.30 21.81
CA ARG A 99 3.80 -2.28 21.93
C ARG A 99 3.32 -0.84 22.05
N PHE A 100 2.09 -0.51 21.69
CA PHE A 100 1.56 0.86 21.66
C PHE A 100 0.68 1.23 22.88
N ARG A 101 0.64 0.39 23.91
CA ARG A 101 -0.07 0.66 25.19
C ARG A 101 0.88 1.06 26.33
N ARG A 102 1.97 1.77 26.04
CA ARG A 102 2.84 2.38 27.06
C ARG A 102 2.85 3.88 26.90
#